data_AF-A0A0K2GUY8-F1
#
_entry.id   AF-A0A0K2GUY8-F1
#
_cell.length_a   1.000
_cell.length_b   1.000
_cell.length_c   1.000
_cell.angle_alpha   90.00
_cell.angle_beta   90.00
_cell.angle_gamma   90.00
#
_symmetry.space_group_name_H-M   'P 1'
#
loop_
_entity.id
_entity.type
_entity.pdbx_description
1 polymer ?
#
loop_
_entity_poly.entity_id
_entity_poly.type
_entity_poly.pdbx_seq_one_letter_code
_entity_poly.pdbx_strand_id
1 'polypeptide(L)'
;ASPTTSPPGFISLDFDIIKTQKNIVPNENIIVSKRQPVPVTLIKEQIAYAAEITIGSNNQKQTVIIDTGSSDLWVVDKNATCVRRFEQQVQDFCKANGTYDPITSSSAKKLGTVFDISYGDKTNSSGNWYKDTIKIGGITITDQQFANVKSTSVAQGVMG
;
A
#
# COMPACT_ATOMS: atom_id res chain seq x y z
N ALA A 1 49.00 -3.83 27.05
CA ALA A 1 47.86 -2.94 26.78
C ALA A 1 46.60 -3.80 26.73
N SER A 2 45.63 -3.54 27.60
CA SER A 2 44.39 -4.31 27.72
C SER A 2 43.49 -4.13 26.48
N PRO A 3 42.72 -5.15 26.07
CA PRO A 3 41.70 -4.99 25.04
C PRO A 3 40.49 -4.26 25.63
N THR A 4 40.18 -3.08 25.11
CA THR A 4 38.90 -2.39 25.39
C THR A 4 37.79 -3.03 24.56
N THR A 5 36.82 -3.62 25.25
CA THR A 5 35.56 -4.11 24.71
C THR A 5 34.65 -2.93 24.34
N SER A 6 34.36 -2.74 23.05
CA SER A 6 33.34 -1.77 22.59
C SER A 6 31.96 -2.43 22.56
N PRO A 7 30.88 -1.80 23.08
CA PRO A 7 29.51 -2.35 23.04
C PRO A 7 28.86 -2.26 21.64
N PRO A 8 27.71 -2.94 21.40
CA PRO A 8 27.26 -3.34 20.07
C PRO A 8 26.68 -2.19 19.24
N GLY A 9 27.37 -1.89 18.14
CA GLY A 9 26.87 -2.05 16.77
C GLY A 9 25.51 -1.46 16.42
N PHE A 10 25.46 -0.15 16.18
CA PHE A 10 24.62 0.38 15.10
C PHE A 10 25.52 0.73 13.92
N ILE A 11 25.15 0.28 12.72
CA ILE A 11 25.77 0.74 11.48
C ILE A 11 25.06 2.05 11.13
N SER A 12 25.79 3.17 11.16
CA SER A 12 25.32 4.38 10.48
C SER A 12 25.46 4.16 8.98
N LEU A 13 24.36 4.33 8.24
CA LEU A 13 24.42 4.45 6.79
C LEU A 13 24.61 5.93 6.47
N ASP A 14 25.85 6.37 6.48
CA ASP A 14 26.20 7.66 5.93
C ASP A 14 26.10 7.55 4.40
N PHE A 15 25.28 8.40 3.78
CA PHE A 15 25.18 8.47 2.33
C PHE A 15 25.45 9.90 1.86
N ASP A 16 26.27 10.02 0.83
CA ASP A 16 26.41 11.26 0.10
C ASP A 16 25.15 11.48 -0.75
N ILE A 17 24.49 12.61 -0.54
CA ILE A 17 23.39 13.04 -1.41
C ILE A 17 24.00 13.53 -2.71
N ILE A 18 24.22 12.62 -3.65
CA ILE A 18 24.55 12.96 -5.03
C ILE A 18 23.26 13.41 -5.70
N LYS A 19 23.05 14.73 -5.80
CA LYS A 19 21.94 15.29 -6.58
C LYS A 19 22.25 15.12 -8.07
N THR A 20 21.92 13.97 -8.62
CA THR A 20 21.93 13.78 -10.06
C THR A 20 20.77 14.60 -10.63
N GLN A 21 21.07 15.71 -11.30
CA GLN A 21 20.06 16.31 -12.16
C GLN A 21 19.79 15.30 -13.28
N LYS A 22 18.63 14.64 -13.24
CA LYS A 22 18.12 14.00 -14.45
C LYS A 22 17.94 15.12 -15.46
N ASN A 23 18.51 14.99 -16.66
CA ASN A 23 18.24 15.87 -17.79
C ASN A 23 16.79 15.68 -18.25
N ILE A 24 15.86 16.12 -17.41
CA ILE A 24 14.50 16.40 -17.80
C ILE A 24 14.64 17.72 -18.53
N VAL A 25 14.63 17.70 -19.86
CA VAL A 25 14.41 18.91 -20.65
C VAL A 25 13.03 19.40 -20.21
N PRO A 26 12.93 20.48 -19.41
CA PRO A 26 11.64 21.00 -19.06
C PRO A 26 11.09 21.52 -20.38
N ASN A 27 9.98 20.97 -20.85
CA ASN A 27 9.14 21.75 -21.76
C ASN A 27 8.90 23.08 -21.02
N GLU A 28 9.21 24.23 -21.63
CA GLU A 28 9.35 25.54 -20.95
C GLU A 28 8.09 26.01 -20.18
N ASN A 29 7.04 25.20 -20.18
CA ASN A 29 5.77 25.40 -19.46
C ASN A 29 5.59 24.52 -18.20
N ILE A 30 6.57 23.73 -17.75
CA ILE A 30 6.43 22.92 -16.52
C ILE A 30 7.06 23.64 -15.33
N ILE A 31 6.28 24.50 -14.68
CA ILE A 31 6.58 24.99 -13.33
C ILE A 31 6.34 23.82 -12.35
N VAL A 32 7.40 23.09 -11.98
CA VAL A 32 7.32 22.11 -10.89
C VAL A 32 7.36 22.86 -9.57
N SER A 33 6.19 23.32 -9.12
CA SER A 33 6.03 23.82 -7.75
C SER A 33 6.24 22.68 -6.75
N LYS A 34 6.88 22.96 -5.61
CA LYS A 34 6.99 22.02 -4.49
C LYS A 34 5.55 21.59 -4.12
N ARG A 35 5.22 20.32 -4.34
CA ARG A 35 3.89 19.78 -4.00
C ARG A 35 3.62 20.08 -2.52
N GLN A 36 2.41 20.56 -2.22
CA GLN A 36 2.00 20.77 -0.83
C GLN A 36 2.12 19.43 -0.08
N PRO A 37 2.67 19.44 1.15
CA PRO A 37 2.76 18.21 1.93
C PRO A 37 1.35 17.72 2.27
N VAL A 38 1.11 16.43 2.08
CA VAL A 38 -0.09 15.75 2.54
C VAL A 38 0.32 14.93 3.75
N PRO A 39 0.11 15.41 4.98
CA PRO A 39 0.41 14.63 6.17
C PRO A 39 -0.55 13.44 6.27
N VAL A 40 0.00 12.25 6.51
CA VAL A 40 -0.75 11.02 6.75
C VAL A 40 -0.25 10.42 8.05
N THR A 41 -1.18 10.11 8.96
CA THR A 41 -0.86 9.43 10.22
C THR A 41 -0.56 7.97 9.93
N LEU A 42 0.56 7.47 10.45
CA LEU A 42 0.88 6.04 10.44
C LEU A 42 0.48 5.39 11.76
N ILE A 43 -0.30 4.33 11.66
CA ILE A 43 -0.67 3.46 12.77
C ILE A 43 0.45 2.43 12.91
N LYS A 44 1.11 2.43 14.07
CA LYS A 44 2.11 1.42 14.40
C LYS A 44 1.40 0.12 14.77
N GLU A 45 1.57 -0.91 13.95
CA GLU A 45 1.16 -2.28 14.26
C GLU A 45 2.36 -3.06 14.82
N GLN A 46 2.19 -4.36 15.10
CA GLN A 46 3.27 -5.17 15.68
C GLN A 46 4.49 -5.30 14.76
N ILE A 47 4.25 -5.46 13.46
CA ILE A 47 5.29 -5.74 12.45
C ILE A 47 5.24 -4.82 11.22
N ALA A 48 4.35 -3.83 11.21
CA ALA A 48 4.12 -2.95 10.07
C ALA A 48 3.67 -1.55 10.51
N TYR A 49 3.70 -0.61 9.56
CA TYR A 49 3.01 0.67 9.69
C TYR A 49 1.88 0.71 8.67
N ALA A 50 0.68 1.08 9.13
CA ALA A 50 -0.50 1.18 8.29
C ALA A 50 -1.05 2.60 8.23
N ALA A 51 -1.88 2.88 7.22
CA ALA A 51 -2.63 4.11 7.11
C ALA A 51 -4.09 3.81 6.77
N GLU A 52 -4.99 4.70 7.23
CA GLU A 52 -6.39 4.65 6.83
C GLU A 52 -6.58 5.38 5.49
N ILE A 53 -7.30 4.72 4.59
CA ILE A 53 -7.82 5.29 3.35
C ILE A 53 -9.32 5.02 3.23
N THR A 54 -9.97 5.76 2.33
CA THR A 54 -11.32 5.41 1.90
C THR A 54 -11.37 5.23 0.40
N ILE A 55 -12.10 4.23 -0.07
CA ILE A 55 -12.26 3.91 -1.49
C ILE A 55 -13.73 3.98 -1.88
N GLY A 56 -14.01 4.48 -3.08
CA GLY A 56 -15.33 4.50 -3.66
C GLY A 56 -16.16 5.73 -3.34
N SER A 57 -17.23 5.94 -4.11
CA SER A 57 -18.15 7.07 -3.90
C SER A 57 -18.85 7.03 -2.53
N ASN A 58 -18.92 5.84 -1.92
CA ASN A 58 -19.45 5.60 -0.59
C ASN A 58 -18.38 5.58 0.53
N ASN A 59 -17.12 5.93 0.24
CA ASN A 59 -16.02 6.05 1.21
C ASN A 59 -15.78 4.80 2.09
N GLN A 60 -15.66 3.63 1.46
CA GLN A 60 -15.40 2.35 2.15
C GLN A 60 -14.02 2.39 2.81
N LYS A 61 -13.97 2.35 4.14
CA LYS A 61 -12.74 2.45 4.92
C LYS A 61 -11.86 1.20 4.77
N GLN A 62 -10.57 1.43 4.56
CA GLN A 62 -9.55 0.39 4.50
C GLN A 62 -8.36 0.84 5.38
N THR A 63 -7.78 -0.09 6.12
CA THR A 63 -6.48 0.09 6.77
C THR A 63 -5.47 -0.73 5.99
N VAL A 64 -4.50 -0.04 5.38
CA VAL A 64 -3.54 -0.65 4.46
C VAL A 64 -2.12 -0.46 4.97
N ILE A 65 -1.27 -1.48 4.80
CA ILE A 65 0.17 -1.38 5.10
C ILE A 65 0.80 -0.38 4.13
N ILE A 66 1.64 0.52 4.63
CA ILE A 66 2.50 1.37 3.79
C ILE A 66 3.79 0.60 3.54
N ASP A 67 4.02 0.22 2.29
CA ASP A 67 5.11 -0.67 1.89
C ASP A 67 5.99 -0.04 0.80
N THR A 68 7.10 0.57 1.20
CA THR A 68 8.07 1.14 0.25
C THR A 68 8.82 0.06 -0.57
N GLY A 69 8.62 -1.23 -0.27
CA GLY A 69 9.21 -2.36 -0.99
C GLY A 69 8.41 -2.85 -2.20
N SER A 70 7.22 -2.30 -2.45
CA SER A 70 6.38 -2.60 -3.61
C SER A 70 5.96 -1.32 -4.34
N SER A 71 5.01 -1.40 -5.28
CA SER A 71 4.56 -0.23 -6.08
C SER A 71 3.09 -0.28 -6.49
N ASP A 72 2.34 -1.26 -5.97
CA ASP A 72 0.94 -1.46 -6.31
C ASP A 72 0.09 -1.29 -5.05
N LEU A 73 -1.02 -0.55 -5.19
CA LEU A 73 -2.09 -0.55 -4.20
C LEU A 73 -3.04 -1.71 -4.47
N TRP A 74 -3.35 -2.48 -3.44
CA TRP A 74 -4.42 -3.47 -3.48
C TRP A 74 -5.18 -3.55 -2.16
N VAL A 75 -6.47 -3.90 -2.27
CA VAL A 75 -7.39 -4.05 -1.13
C VAL A 75 -8.16 -5.36 -1.23
N VAL A 76 -8.72 -5.80 -0.10
CA VAL A 76 -9.40 -7.08 0.03
C VAL A 76 -10.85 -6.97 -0.44
N ASP A 77 -11.25 -7.77 -1.42
CA ASP A 77 -12.65 -7.87 -1.85
C ASP A 77 -13.52 -8.34 -0.68
N LYS A 78 -14.74 -7.81 -0.57
CA LYS A 78 -15.73 -8.25 0.43
C LYS A 78 -15.92 -9.77 0.47
N ASN A 79 -15.86 -10.42 -0.68
CA ASN A 79 -16.02 -11.87 -0.85
C ASN A 79 -14.68 -12.59 -1.05
N ALA A 80 -13.56 -11.96 -0.69
CA ALA A 80 -12.24 -12.57 -0.82
C ALA A 80 -12.11 -13.87 -0.01
N THR A 81 -11.28 -14.78 -0.50
CA THR A 81 -10.81 -15.94 0.22
C THR A 81 -9.50 -15.61 0.93
N CYS A 82 -9.47 -15.73 2.25
CA CYS A 82 -8.23 -15.60 3.02
C CYS A 82 -7.52 -16.96 3.08
N VAL A 83 -6.41 -17.09 2.36
CA VAL A 83 -5.58 -18.29 2.29
C VAL A 83 -4.76 -18.41 3.56
N ARG A 84 -5.10 -19.38 4.41
CA ARG A 84 -4.38 -19.63 5.66
C ARG A 84 -3.01 -20.25 5.37
N ARG A 85 -1.98 -19.71 6.00
CA ARG A 85 -0.61 -20.24 6.06
C ARG A 85 -0.34 -21.01 7.35
N PHE A 86 -1.15 -20.79 8.38
CA PHE A 86 -1.06 -21.46 9.67
C PHE A 86 -2.43 -21.96 10.13
N GLU A 87 -2.45 -23.08 10.84
CA GLU A 87 -3.68 -23.75 11.28
C GLU A 87 -4.51 -22.88 12.23
N GLN A 88 -3.86 -22.04 13.03
CA GLN A 88 -4.50 -21.17 14.01
C GLN A 88 -5.13 -19.90 13.41
N GLN A 89 -4.99 -19.65 12.10
CA GLN A 89 -5.60 -18.48 11.49
C GLN A 89 -7.11 -18.63 11.39
N VAL A 90 -7.84 -17.61 11.80
CA VAL A 90 -9.29 -17.53 11.61
C VAL A 90 -9.63 -17.45 10.12
N GLN A 91 -10.80 -17.95 9.73
CA GLN A 91 -11.17 -18.11 8.31
C GLN A 91 -11.14 -16.80 7.51
N ASP A 92 -11.54 -15.68 8.11
CA ASP A 92 -11.61 -14.36 7.46
C ASP A 92 -10.54 -13.38 7.98
N PHE A 93 -9.37 -13.89 8.39
CA PHE A 93 -8.33 -13.05 9.01
C PHE A 93 -7.93 -11.83 8.16
N CYS A 94 -8.00 -11.94 6.83
CA CYS A 94 -7.64 -10.87 5.91
C CYS A 94 -8.66 -9.73 5.79
N LYS A 95 -9.87 -9.89 6.35
CA LYS A 95 -10.99 -8.94 6.20
C LYS A 95 -11.15 -7.98 7.39
N ALA A 96 -10.35 -8.15 8.45
CA ALA A 96 -10.48 -7.37 9.68
C ALA A 96 -10.19 -5.87 9.48
N ASN A 97 -9.39 -5.53 8.48
CA ASN A 97 -8.89 -4.17 8.20
C ASN A 97 -9.65 -3.47 7.07
N GLY A 98 -10.92 -3.83 6.90
CA GLY A 98 -11.77 -3.31 5.84
C GLY A 98 -11.79 -4.21 4.62
N THR A 99 -12.88 -4.09 3.88
CA THR A 99 -13.05 -4.75 2.58
C THR A 99 -13.65 -3.78 1.58
N TYR A 100 -13.45 -4.06 0.30
CA TYR A 100 -14.00 -3.29 -0.80
C TYR A 100 -15.09 -4.09 -1.52
N ASP A 101 -16.25 -3.46 -1.68
CA ASP A 101 -17.38 -3.90 -2.47
C ASP A 101 -17.58 -2.95 -3.65
N PRO A 102 -17.05 -3.29 -4.84
CA PRO A 102 -17.16 -2.43 -6.03
C PRO A 102 -18.61 -2.20 -6.47
N ILE A 103 -19.54 -3.09 -6.10
CA ILE A 103 -20.97 -2.98 -6.49
C ILE A 103 -21.61 -1.77 -5.81
N THR A 104 -21.13 -1.40 -4.62
CA THR A 104 -21.69 -0.30 -3.83
C THR A 104 -21.08 1.07 -4.15
N SER A 105 -20.02 1.11 -4.97
CA SER A 105 -19.37 2.35 -5.40
C SER A 105 -19.79 2.70 -6.81
N SER A 106 -20.52 3.81 -6.97
CA SER A 106 -20.93 4.33 -8.28
C SER A 106 -19.77 4.83 -9.15
N SER A 107 -18.57 5.03 -8.57
CA SER A 107 -17.36 5.42 -9.31
C SER A 107 -16.44 4.25 -9.64
N ALA A 108 -16.78 3.01 -9.25
CA ALA A 108 -16.01 1.82 -9.54
C ALA A 108 -15.97 1.49 -11.04
N LYS A 109 -14.77 1.27 -11.57
CA LYS A 109 -14.54 0.87 -12.97
C LYS A 109 -13.61 -0.34 -13.02
N LYS A 110 -14.15 -1.51 -13.37
CA LYS A 110 -13.34 -2.71 -13.60
C LYS A 110 -12.51 -2.56 -14.89
N LEU A 111 -11.21 -2.84 -14.86
CA LEU A 111 -10.32 -2.69 -16.03
C LEU A 111 -10.19 -3.95 -16.90
N GLY A 112 -10.76 -5.08 -16.47
CA GLY A 112 -10.79 -6.32 -17.25
C GLY A 112 -9.48 -7.12 -17.27
N THR A 113 -8.42 -6.64 -16.63
CA THR A 113 -7.14 -7.34 -16.47
C THR A 113 -6.99 -7.96 -15.08
N VAL A 114 -6.28 -9.08 -15.01
CA VAL A 114 -5.98 -9.80 -13.76
C VAL A 114 -4.81 -9.12 -13.05
N PHE A 115 -4.88 -9.12 -11.72
CA PHE A 115 -3.77 -8.73 -10.83
C PHE A 115 -3.23 -9.96 -10.11
N ASP A 116 -1.92 -10.05 -10.00
CA ASP A 116 -1.22 -11.05 -9.20
C ASP A 116 0.08 -10.44 -8.67
N ILE A 117 0.36 -10.63 -7.38
CA ILE A 117 1.58 -10.16 -6.73
C ILE A 117 2.06 -11.20 -5.72
N SER A 118 3.38 -11.33 -5.60
CA SER A 118 4.05 -12.17 -4.60
C SER A 118 5.11 -11.37 -3.86
N TYR A 119 5.18 -11.54 -2.54
CA TYR A 119 6.17 -10.88 -1.68
C TYR A 119 7.31 -11.82 -1.33
N GLY A 120 8.44 -11.26 -0.88
CA GLY A 120 9.64 -12.03 -0.53
C GLY A 120 9.44 -13.04 0.62
N ASP A 121 8.42 -12.84 1.45
CA ASP A 121 8.02 -13.77 2.53
C ASP A 121 7.14 -14.93 2.05
N LYS A 122 6.94 -15.04 0.72
CA LYS A 122 6.12 -16.03 0.02
C LYS A 122 4.61 -15.85 0.23
N THR A 123 4.16 -14.72 0.78
CA THR A 123 2.74 -14.36 0.67
C THR A 123 2.43 -13.89 -0.74
N ASN A 124 1.15 -13.95 -1.10
CA ASN A 124 0.64 -13.51 -2.40
C ASN A 124 -0.79 -12.98 -2.28
N SER A 125 -1.16 -12.21 -3.30
CA SER A 125 -2.51 -11.65 -3.48
C SER A 125 -2.87 -11.67 -4.97
N SER A 126 -4.08 -12.12 -5.30
CA SER A 126 -4.56 -12.17 -6.69
C SER A 126 -6.01 -11.70 -6.81
N GLY A 127 -6.31 -11.07 -7.95
CA GLY A 127 -7.56 -10.35 -8.13
C GLY A 127 -7.73 -9.73 -9.51
N ASN A 128 -8.41 -8.59 -9.55
CA ASN A 128 -8.65 -7.85 -10.79
C ASN A 128 -8.30 -6.38 -10.59
N TRP A 129 -7.82 -5.73 -11.65
CA TRP A 129 -7.59 -4.30 -11.65
C TRP A 129 -8.90 -3.50 -11.70
N TYR A 130 -8.96 -2.44 -10.90
CA TYR A 130 -10.03 -1.47 -10.85
C TYR A 130 -9.48 -0.05 -10.90
N LYS A 131 -10.34 0.89 -11.27
CA LYS A 131 -10.21 2.30 -10.92
C LYS A 131 -11.36 2.72 -10.02
N ASP A 132 -11.07 3.54 -9.04
CA ASP A 132 -12.07 4.19 -8.21
C ASP A 132 -11.50 5.46 -7.57
N THR A 133 -12.32 6.19 -6.83
CA THR A 133 -11.89 7.34 -6.03
C THR A 133 -11.26 6.86 -4.72
N ILE A 134 -10.09 7.41 -4.39
CA ILE A 134 -9.38 7.15 -3.13
C ILE A 134 -9.19 8.45 -2.36
N LYS A 135 -9.35 8.40 -1.04
CA LYS A 135 -9.01 9.52 -0.14
C LYS A 135 -8.01 9.07 0.90
N ILE A 136 -7.04 9.95 1.15
CA ILE A 136 -5.96 9.77 2.12
C ILE A 136 -5.50 11.15 2.59
N GLY A 137 -5.22 11.34 3.87
CA GLY A 137 -4.67 12.61 4.38
C GLY A 137 -5.51 13.85 4.02
N GLY A 138 -6.83 13.72 3.89
CA GLY A 138 -7.74 14.81 3.52
C GLY A 138 -7.79 15.17 2.03
N ILE A 139 -6.95 14.56 1.18
CA ILE A 139 -7.02 14.74 -0.27
C ILE A 139 -7.87 13.65 -0.94
N THR A 140 -8.33 13.94 -2.15
CA THR A 140 -9.09 13.02 -2.99
C THR A 140 -8.35 12.80 -4.31
N ILE A 141 -8.20 11.54 -4.71
CA ILE A 141 -7.59 11.10 -5.96
C ILE A 141 -8.66 10.33 -6.73
N THR A 142 -9.10 10.86 -7.87
CA THR A 142 -10.10 10.21 -8.73
C THR A 142 -9.44 9.29 -9.74
N ASP A 143 -10.15 8.25 -10.17
CA ASP A 143 -9.68 7.29 -11.19
C ASP A 143 -8.32 6.63 -10.86
N GLN A 144 -7.98 6.52 -9.58
CA GLN A 144 -6.77 5.83 -9.12
C GLN A 144 -6.91 4.34 -9.43
N GLN A 145 -5.89 3.76 -10.08
CA GLN A 145 -5.85 2.33 -10.33
C GLN A 145 -5.36 1.59 -9.08
N PHE A 146 -6.03 0.50 -8.73
CA PHE A 146 -5.64 -0.42 -7.66
C PHE A 146 -6.23 -1.81 -7.94
N ALA A 147 -5.74 -2.84 -7.26
CA ALA A 147 -6.30 -4.17 -7.39
C ALA A 147 -7.34 -4.48 -6.31
N ASN A 148 -8.47 -5.02 -6.74
CA ASN A 148 -9.46 -5.63 -5.86
C ASN A 148 -9.18 -7.14 -5.77
N VAL A 149 -8.65 -7.57 -4.62
CA VAL A 149 -8.05 -8.89 -4.41
C VAL A 149 -9.09 -9.88 -3.93
N LYS A 150 -9.22 -11.00 -4.66
CA LYS A 150 -10.20 -12.07 -4.39
C LYS A 150 -9.61 -13.24 -3.62
N SER A 151 -8.28 -13.39 -3.61
CA SER A 151 -7.57 -14.43 -2.88
C SER A 151 -6.27 -13.85 -2.33
N THR A 152 -6.01 -13.97 -1.04
CA THR A 152 -4.77 -13.48 -0.43
C THR A 152 -4.36 -14.28 0.79
N SER A 153 -3.05 -14.41 1.01
CA SER A 153 -2.47 -14.91 2.26
C SER A 153 -1.97 -13.79 3.19
N VAL A 154 -2.15 -12.53 2.81
CA VAL A 154 -1.78 -11.33 3.57
C VAL A 154 -2.98 -10.87 4.42
N ALA A 155 -2.71 -10.31 5.60
CA ALA A 155 -3.74 -10.01 6.60
C ALA A 155 -4.56 -8.73 6.33
N GLN A 156 -4.11 -7.86 5.43
CA GLN A 156 -4.79 -6.61 5.05
C GLN A 156 -4.23 -6.08 3.74
N GLY A 157 -4.88 -5.05 3.17
CA GLY A 157 -4.40 -4.39 1.95
C GLY A 157 -3.01 -3.78 2.11
N VAL A 158 -2.33 -3.57 0.98
CA VAL A 158 -0.99 -2.98 0.92
C VAL A 158 -1.00 -1.82 -0.07
N MET A 159 -0.33 -0.73 0.31
CA MET A 159 -0.07 0.45 -0.49
C MET A 159 1.43 0.56 -0.75
N GLY A 160 1.83 0.15 -1.95
CA GLY A 160 3.18 0.38 -2.51
C GLY A 160 3.39 1.81 -3.00
#